data_AF-A0A2Z6MNK9-F1
#
_entry.id   AF-A0A2Z6MNK9-F1
#
_cell.length_a   1.000
_cell.length_b   1.000
_cell.length_c   1.000
_cell.angle_alpha   90.00
_cell.angle_beta   90.00
_cell.angle_gamma   90.00
#
_symmetry.space_group_name_H-M   'P 1'
#
loop_
_entity.id
_entity.type
_entity.pdbx_description
1 polymer ?
#
loop_
_entity_poly.entity_id
_entity_poly.type
_entity_poly.pdbx_seq_one_letter_code
_entity_poly.pdbx_strand_id
1 'polypeptide(L)'
;MSNSCSSSNIINPSKKILLVLLSLLFTLSSFPTKTNSLFFNITNFDDPTVAKNISFQGDGRIANGSIDLNKVSYYFRVGRAIYSQPLHLWDKNTKTLTSFTTRFTFTINSLNGTSYGDGFVFFLAPVGYQIPPNSAGGVFGLFNATTNSDYVMNYVVAVEFDTFVGSIDPPMKHVGIDDNALTSVAYGKFDIDNNLGRVCYVLIDYSSDKKMLEVFWSFKGDGNFGNNSISYQIDLMKKMPEYVNIGFSASTGLLAESNVIHSWEFSSNLKSDSTADVLVEGNGKKGSSKTVVVIVAVIVPVILVILIASVVGWVIVKRKRKSLDEGLDEYGLPVSPKFDLDKATIPRRFEYSELVAATNGFADDRMLGRGGYGQVYKGALSYLAPEYINGGRASKESDMYSFGIVALELATGRRIFQDGEFHVPLMNWVWGLYVEGNLMSAADERLNLEFDVNEMKSLLIVGLWCTHSNDKERPKAYEVIKVLNHEMVLPELPLDMHDHAPPISDVFTSLRVKSFRGWK
;
A
#
# COMPACT_ATOMS: atom_id res chain seq x y z
N MET A 1 47.08 6.77 57.29
CA MET A 1 47.32 7.33 55.94
C MET A 1 46.55 6.48 54.94
N SER A 2 45.34 6.91 54.62
CA SER A 2 44.42 6.27 53.69
C SER A 2 44.57 6.93 52.32
N ASN A 3 45.21 6.26 51.37
CA ASN A 3 45.29 6.73 49.99
C ASN A 3 44.09 6.21 49.19
N SER A 4 43.28 7.15 48.73
CA SER A 4 42.23 6.98 47.73
C SER A 4 42.84 6.68 46.36
N CYS A 5 42.33 5.66 45.68
CA CYS A 5 42.63 5.42 44.27
C CYS A 5 41.41 5.84 43.44
N SER A 6 41.55 6.94 42.71
CA SER A 6 40.57 7.47 41.76
C SER A 6 40.61 6.62 40.50
N SER A 7 39.55 5.84 40.25
CA SER A 7 39.32 5.15 38.99
C SER A 7 38.85 6.17 37.94
N SER A 8 39.78 6.56 37.07
CA SER A 8 39.49 7.39 35.90
C SER A 8 38.66 6.59 34.89
N ASN A 9 37.40 6.99 34.72
CA ASN A 9 36.53 6.49 33.66
C ASN A 9 37.05 6.98 32.29
N ILE A 10 37.95 6.20 31.68
CA ILE A 10 38.35 6.39 30.29
C ILE A 10 37.19 5.92 29.41
N ILE A 11 36.27 6.84 29.11
CA ILE A 11 35.18 6.60 28.17
C ILE A 11 35.80 6.46 26.76
N ASN A 12 35.70 5.25 26.22
CA ASN A 12 36.22 4.85 24.91
C ASN A 12 35.75 5.84 23.80
N PRO A 13 36.66 6.43 23.00
CA PRO A 13 36.33 7.43 21.99
C PRO A 13 35.33 6.94 20.91
N SER A 14 35.27 5.63 20.66
CA SER A 14 34.27 5.03 19.75
C SER A 14 32.83 5.17 20.28
N LYS A 15 32.63 5.07 21.59
CA LYS A 15 31.31 5.27 22.22
C LYS A 15 30.89 6.73 22.16
N LYS A 16 31.82 7.69 22.26
CA LYS A 16 31.51 9.12 22.08
C LYS A 16 31.09 9.44 20.65
N ILE A 17 31.77 8.86 19.66
CA ILE A 17 31.43 9.06 18.25
C ILE A 17 30.08 8.42 17.92
N LEU A 18 29.79 7.22 18.45
CA LEU A 18 28.49 6.56 18.28
C LEU A 18 27.36 7.32 18.98
N LEU A 19 27.58 7.86 20.19
CA LEU A 19 26.61 8.72 20.89
C LEU A 19 26.39 10.04 20.16
N VAL A 20 27.44 10.64 19.59
CA VAL A 20 27.31 11.86 18.79
C VAL A 20 26.59 11.57 17.47
N LEU A 21 26.88 10.47 16.79
CA LEU A 21 26.17 10.05 15.57
C LEU A 21 24.72 9.68 15.84
N LEU A 22 24.42 8.98 16.94
CA LEU A 22 23.05 8.70 17.39
C LEU A 22 22.32 9.97 17.78
N SER A 23 23.00 10.93 18.44
CA SER A 23 22.42 12.24 18.74
C SER A 23 22.19 13.06 17.47
N LEU A 24 23.07 12.99 16.47
CA LEU A 24 22.89 13.63 15.17
C LEU A 24 21.75 12.97 14.39
N LEU A 25 21.66 11.64 14.36
CA LEU A 25 20.55 10.89 13.77
C LEU A 25 19.22 11.20 14.45
N PHE A 26 19.19 11.35 15.78
CA PHE A 26 18.01 11.82 16.51
C PHE A 26 17.65 13.28 16.19
N THR A 27 18.64 14.16 15.97
CA THR A 27 18.37 15.54 15.54
C THR A 27 17.98 15.63 14.05
N LEU A 28 18.41 14.69 13.20
CA LEU A 28 17.99 14.56 11.80
C LEU A 28 16.63 13.86 11.65
N SER A 29 16.18 13.06 12.61
CA SER A 29 14.78 12.59 12.70
C SER A 29 13.87 13.58 13.44
N SER A 30 14.44 14.65 13.99
CA SER A 30 13.73 15.77 14.63
C SER A 30 13.75 17.02 13.73
N PHE A 31 13.79 16.86 12.41
CA PHE A 31 13.27 17.93 11.56
C PHE A 31 11.76 17.92 11.77
N PRO A 32 11.14 19.02 12.24
CA PRO A 32 9.69 19.14 12.17
C PRO A 32 9.34 18.95 10.69
N THR A 33 8.68 17.85 10.35
CA THR A 33 7.95 17.77 9.09
C THR A 33 7.02 18.96 9.11
N LYS A 34 7.25 19.93 8.23
CA LYS A 34 6.30 21.03 8.04
C LYS A 34 4.95 20.37 7.79
N THR A 35 4.04 20.46 8.75
CA THR A 35 2.65 20.05 8.61
C THR A 35 2.03 21.02 7.62
N ASN A 36 2.00 20.64 6.34
CA ASN A 36 1.47 21.50 5.31
C ASN A 36 -0.04 21.30 5.28
N SER A 37 -0.77 22.38 5.57
CA SER A 37 -2.17 22.50 5.18
C SER A 37 -2.33 22.15 3.69
N LEU A 38 -3.39 21.42 3.36
CA LEU A 38 -3.73 21.12 1.97
C LEU A 38 -4.70 22.18 1.48
N PHE A 39 -4.33 22.89 0.41
CA PHE A 39 -5.18 23.90 -0.21
C PHE A 39 -5.11 23.81 -1.73
N PHE A 40 -6.26 23.75 -2.38
CA PHE A 40 -6.39 23.92 -3.82
C PHE A 40 -7.76 24.45 -4.21
N ASN A 41 -7.83 25.10 -5.36
CA ASN A 41 -9.07 25.55 -5.98
C ASN A 41 -8.97 25.34 -7.50
N ILE A 42 -9.83 24.47 -8.03
CA ILE A 42 -9.83 24.04 -9.41
C ILE A 42 -11.18 24.40 -10.02
N THR A 43 -11.18 25.30 -10.99
CA THR A 43 -12.38 25.73 -11.73
C THR A 43 -12.38 25.26 -13.18
N ASN A 44 -11.25 24.73 -13.65
CA ASN A 44 -11.10 24.13 -14.97
C ASN A 44 -10.06 23.00 -14.89
N PHE A 45 -10.47 21.77 -15.15
CA PHE A 45 -9.62 20.59 -15.07
C PHE A 45 -8.73 20.38 -16.31
N ASP A 46 -8.97 21.07 -17.42
CA ASP A 46 -8.10 21.03 -18.61
C ASP A 46 -6.78 21.79 -18.39
N ASP A 47 -6.67 22.59 -17.33
CA ASP A 47 -5.45 23.33 -17.01
C ASP A 47 -4.30 22.34 -16.74
N PRO A 48 -3.24 22.29 -17.58
CA PRO A 48 -2.15 21.32 -17.44
C PRO A 48 -1.39 21.45 -16.12
N THR A 49 -1.40 22.64 -15.51
CA THR A 49 -0.73 22.88 -14.22
C THR A 49 -1.44 22.17 -13.07
N VAL A 50 -2.75 21.94 -13.22
CA VAL A 50 -3.62 21.32 -12.23
C VAL A 50 -3.98 19.88 -12.59
N ALA A 51 -4.12 19.56 -13.88
CA ALA A 51 -4.49 18.23 -14.38
C ALA A 51 -3.55 17.13 -13.86
N LYS A 52 -2.26 17.43 -13.72
CA LYS A 52 -1.25 16.51 -13.15
C LYS A 52 -1.47 16.19 -11.66
N ASN A 53 -2.26 17.00 -10.96
CA ASN A 53 -2.58 16.81 -9.54
C ASN A 53 -3.82 15.94 -9.34
N ILE A 54 -4.50 15.50 -10.41
CA ILE A 54 -5.63 14.56 -10.33
C ILE A 54 -5.20 13.23 -10.94
N SER A 55 -5.34 12.17 -10.16
CA SER A 55 -5.14 10.80 -10.61
C SER A 55 -6.49 10.14 -10.87
N PHE A 56 -6.60 9.42 -11.99
CA PHE A 56 -7.82 8.74 -12.38
C PHE A 56 -7.69 7.24 -12.25
N GLN A 57 -8.80 6.58 -11.94
CA GLN A 57 -8.92 5.14 -11.98
C GLN A 57 -10.24 4.75 -12.62
N GLY A 58 -10.29 3.55 -13.21
CA GLY A 58 -11.46 3.10 -13.95
C GLY A 58 -11.76 4.04 -15.13
N ASP A 59 -13.02 4.44 -15.27
CA ASP A 59 -13.51 5.24 -16.40
C ASP A 59 -13.44 6.77 -16.15
N GLY A 60 -12.94 7.20 -14.99
CA GLY A 60 -12.81 8.61 -14.65
C GLY A 60 -11.86 9.32 -15.62
N ARG A 61 -12.25 10.49 -16.11
CA ARG A 61 -11.43 11.28 -17.05
C ARG A 61 -11.75 12.77 -16.99
N ILE A 62 -10.88 13.56 -17.58
CA ILE A 62 -11.16 14.97 -17.87
C ILE A 62 -11.84 15.06 -19.24
N ALA A 63 -12.88 15.87 -19.32
CA ALA A 63 -13.56 16.22 -20.56
C ALA A 63 -14.13 17.65 -20.46
N ASN A 64 -13.80 18.51 -21.43
CA ASN A 64 -14.31 19.87 -21.55
C ASN A 64 -14.16 20.69 -20.24
N GLY A 65 -12.99 20.63 -19.63
CA GLY A 65 -12.66 21.35 -18.40
C GLY A 65 -13.36 20.84 -17.14
N SER A 66 -14.07 19.71 -17.22
CA SER A 66 -14.76 19.03 -16.13
C SER A 66 -14.22 17.61 -15.93
N ILE A 67 -14.54 16.99 -14.80
CA ILE A 67 -14.29 15.56 -14.58
C ILE A 67 -15.56 14.78 -14.90
N ASP A 68 -15.49 13.89 -15.88
CA ASP A 68 -16.47 12.83 -16.09
C ASP A 68 -16.12 11.66 -15.16
N LEU A 69 -16.96 11.37 -14.17
CA LEU A 69 -16.69 10.28 -13.23
C LEU A 69 -17.00 8.90 -13.81
N ASN A 70 -17.91 8.80 -14.78
CA ASN A 70 -18.33 7.53 -15.33
C ASN A 70 -18.65 7.60 -16.83
N LYS A 71 -18.56 6.45 -17.51
CA LYS A 71 -18.91 6.31 -18.92
C LYS A 71 -20.26 5.62 -19.06
N VAL A 72 -21.23 6.34 -19.59
CA VAL A 72 -22.63 5.90 -19.72
C VAL A 72 -22.90 4.92 -20.87
N SER A 73 -21.92 4.69 -21.75
CA SER A 73 -22.08 3.76 -22.87
C SER A 73 -21.93 2.28 -22.48
N TYR A 74 -21.54 1.98 -21.24
CA TYR A 74 -21.32 0.63 -20.74
C TYR A 74 -21.91 0.47 -19.34
N TYR A 75 -22.48 -0.71 -19.08
CA TYR A 75 -22.99 -1.10 -17.77
C TYR A 75 -21.86 -1.55 -16.84
N PHE A 76 -22.10 -1.46 -15.53
CA PHE A 76 -21.22 -1.99 -14.50
C PHE A 76 -19.79 -1.44 -14.56
N ARG A 77 -19.68 -0.13 -14.73
CA ARG A 77 -18.39 0.59 -14.76
C ARG A 77 -18.18 1.37 -13.47
N VAL A 78 -16.92 1.63 -13.15
CA VAL A 78 -16.51 2.47 -12.03
C VAL A 78 -15.54 3.50 -12.57
N GLY A 79 -15.62 4.73 -12.10
CA GLY A 79 -14.55 5.70 -12.31
C GLY A 79 -14.33 6.56 -11.07
N ARG A 80 -13.07 6.90 -10.84
CA ARG A 80 -12.61 7.69 -9.69
C ARG A 80 -11.69 8.80 -10.14
N ALA A 81 -11.78 9.92 -9.44
CA ALA A 81 -10.85 11.03 -9.53
C ALA A 81 -10.31 11.35 -8.14
N ILE A 82 -9.00 11.27 -7.96
CA ILE A 82 -8.33 11.35 -6.65
C ILE A 82 -7.29 12.46 -6.69
N TYR A 83 -7.31 13.36 -5.71
CA TYR A 83 -6.24 14.36 -5.59
C TYR A 83 -4.92 13.67 -5.23
N SER A 84 -3.86 13.99 -5.98
CA SER A 84 -2.62 13.21 -5.98
C SER A 84 -1.80 13.39 -4.70
N GLN A 85 -1.96 14.53 -4.00
CA GLN A 85 -1.32 14.75 -2.70
C GLN A 85 -2.24 14.23 -1.60
N PRO A 86 -1.80 13.25 -0.77
CA PRO A 86 -2.57 12.80 0.37
C PRO A 86 -2.84 13.93 1.38
N LEU A 87 -4.00 13.90 2.00
CA LEU A 87 -4.34 14.74 3.14
C LEU A 87 -3.69 14.15 4.39
N HIS A 88 -2.85 14.94 5.07
CA HIS A 88 -2.45 14.65 6.45
C HIS A 88 -3.65 14.97 7.35
N LEU A 89 -4.42 13.95 7.72
CA LEU A 89 -5.72 14.10 8.36
C LEU A 89 -5.58 14.33 9.87
N TRP A 90 -4.64 13.64 10.51
CA TRP A 90 -4.30 13.87 11.91
C TRP A 90 -2.81 13.60 12.10
N ASP A 91 -2.23 14.07 13.20
CA ASP A 91 -0.81 13.84 13.51
C ASP A 91 -0.66 12.83 14.64
N LYS A 92 0.14 11.77 14.41
CA LYS A 92 0.27 10.67 15.37
C LYS A 92 0.92 11.07 16.68
N ASN A 93 1.81 12.08 16.67
CA ASN A 93 2.60 12.50 17.82
C ASN A 93 1.82 13.43 18.73
N THR A 94 1.22 14.46 18.15
CA THR A 94 0.46 15.52 18.83
C THR A 94 -0.99 15.13 19.09
N LYS A 95 -1.51 14.12 18.37
CA LYS A 95 -2.95 13.78 18.34
C LYS A 95 -3.81 14.94 17.87
N THR A 96 -3.26 15.81 17.04
CA THR A 96 -4.00 16.92 16.44
C THR A 96 -4.76 16.40 15.23
N LEU A 97 -6.07 16.63 15.20
CA LEU A 97 -6.94 16.31 14.07
C LEU A 97 -7.18 17.58 13.25
N THR A 98 -7.10 17.47 11.93
CA THR A 98 -7.32 18.58 11.01
C THR A 98 -8.79 18.86 10.80
N SER A 99 -9.18 20.14 10.82
CA SER A 99 -10.44 20.57 10.21
C SER A 99 -10.24 20.78 8.71
N PHE A 100 -11.26 20.49 7.92
CA PHE A 100 -11.22 20.74 6.49
C PHE A 100 -12.57 21.24 5.97
N THR A 101 -12.51 21.97 4.87
CA THR A 101 -13.67 22.41 4.11
C THR A 101 -13.44 22.05 2.66
N THR A 102 -14.44 21.49 2.00
CA THR A 102 -14.42 21.29 0.54
C THR A 102 -15.68 21.82 -0.10
N ARG A 103 -15.51 22.43 -1.27
CA ARG A 103 -16.60 22.92 -2.11
C ARG A 103 -16.43 22.33 -3.49
N PHE A 104 -17.53 21.91 -4.09
CA PHE A 104 -17.50 21.48 -5.48
C PHE A 104 -18.84 21.74 -6.11
N THR A 105 -18.81 21.78 -7.44
CA THR A 105 -20.03 21.86 -8.24
C THR A 105 -20.11 20.66 -9.16
N PHE A 106 -21.32 20.15 -9.38
CA PHE A 106 -21.52 18.98 -10.21
C PHE A 106 -22.85 19.04 -10.95
N THR A 107 -22.99 18.21 -11.98
CA THR A 107 -24.27 17.95 -12.65
C THR A 107 -24.49 16.45 -12.76
N ILE A 108 -25.74 16.03 -12.55
CA ILE A 108 -26.22 14.69 -12.87
C ILE A 108 -27.24 14.77 -14.00
N ASN A 109 -27.11 13.91 -15.01
CA ASN A 109 -28.03 13.88 -16.16
C ASN A 109 -28.45 12.45 -16.51
N SER A 110 -29.75 12.21 -16.66
CA SER A 110 -30.31 10.89 -17.02
C SER A 110 -30.16 10.53 -18.51
N LEU A 111 -29.64 11.44 -19.33
CA LEU A 111 -29.41 11.24 -20.78
C LEU A 111 -30.67 10.81 -21.54
N ASN A 112 -31.81 11.40 -21.20
CA ASN A 112 -33.16 11.08 -21.70
C ASN A 112 -33.72 9.72 -21.23
N GLY A 113 -33.08 9.06 -20.28
CA GLY A 113 -33.63 7.88 -19.60
C GLY A 113 -34.79 8.26 -18.67
N THR A 114 -35.84 7.44 -18.67
CA THR A 114 -36.95 7.54 -17.70
C THR A 114 -36.59 6.96 -16.32
N SER A 115 -35.49 6.22 -16.25
CA SER A 115 -34.92 5.65 -15.03
C SER A 115 -33.41 5.80 -15.10
N TYR A 116 -32.78 6.12 -13.97
CA TYR A 116 -31.37 6.48 -13.90
C TYR A 116 -30.81 6.14 -12.51
N GLY A 117 -29.49 6.05 -12.45
CA GLY A 117 -28.73 5.62 -11.28
C GLY A 117 -27.23 5.54 -11.61
N ASP A 118 -26.35 5.35 -10.64
CA ASP A 118 -26.63 5.10 -9.21
C ASP A 118 -26.23 6.29 -8.30
N GLY A 119 -25.66 7.35 -8.84
CA GLY A 119 -25.12 8.48 -8.09
C GLY A 119 -23.59 8.52 -8.09
N PHE A 120 -23.05 9.33 -7.20
CA PHE A 120 -21.61 9.43 -6.95
C PHE A 120 -21.34 9.82 -5.49
N VAL A 121 -20.07 9.74 -5.09
CA VAL A 121 -19.62 10.03 -3.73
C VAL A 121 -18.39 10.92 -3.73
N PHE A 122 -18.29 11.79 -2.72
CA PHE A 122 -17.01 12.36 -2.26
C PHE A 122 -16.49 11.48 -1.11
N PHE A 123 -15.23 11.06 -1.14
CA PHE A 123 -14.72 10.08 -0.18
C PHE A 123 -13.37 10.45 0.42
N LEU A 124 -13.16 9.96 1.65
CA LEU A 124 -11.87 9.82 2.32
C LEU A 124 -11.58 8.31 2.45
N ALA A 125 -10.39 7.87 2.01
CA ALA A 125 -9.97 6.47 2.11
C ALA A 125 -8.44 6.37 2.33
N PRO A 126 -7.89 5.23 2.77
CA PRO A 126 -6.45 5.06 2.92
C PRO A 126 -5.70 5.38 1.63
N VAL A 127 -4.46 5.86 1.77
CA VAL A 127 -3.58 6.04 0.62
C VAL A 127 -3.42 4.70 -0.11
N GLY A 128 -3.70 4.69 -1.42
CA GLY A 128 -3.65 3.49 -2.24
C GLY A 128 -4.88 2.57 -2.12
N TYR A 129 -5.97 3.01 -1.47
CA TYR A 129 -7.24 2.28 -1.46
C TYR A 129 -7.66 1.92 -2.89
N GLN A 130 -7.87 0.63 -3.17
CA GLN A 130 -8.19 0.13 -4.51
C GLN A 130 -9.70 0.02 -4.69
N ILE A 131 -10.17 0.07 -5.94
CA ILE A 131 -11.58 -0.23 -6.27
C ILE A 131 -11.82 -1.70 -5.89
N PRO A 132 -12.77 -2.01 -4.98
CA PRO A 132 -13.06 -3.39 -4.67
C PRO A 132 -13.53 -4.18 -5.91
N PRO A 133 -13.25 -5.49 -6.00
CA PRO A 133 -13.81 -6.31 -7.06
C PRO A 133 -15.35 -6.25 -7.04
N ASN A 134 -15.98 -6.19 -8.21
CA ASN A 134 -17.44 -6.11 -8.37
C ASN A 134 -18.09 -4.93 -7.63
N SER A 135 -17.43 -3.76 -7.71
CA SER A 135 -17.84 -2.52 -7.01
C SER A 135 -18.61 -1.55 -7.91
N ALA A 136 -19.33 -2.04 -8.91
CA ALA A 136 -20.16 -1.20 -9.79
C ALA A 136 -21.62 -1.14 -9.30
N GLY A 137 -22.40 -0.19 -9.83
CA GLY A 137 -23.77 0.09 -9.38
C GLY A 137 -23.83 0.93 -8.08
N GLY A 138 -24.86 0.76 -7.26
CA GLY A 138 -25.06 1.45 -5.98
C GLY A 138 -24.07 1.12 -4.85
N VAL A 139 -22.83 0.72 -5.17
CA VAL A 139 -21.72 0.57 -4.20
C VAL A 139 -20.54 1.52 -4.51
N PHE A 140 -20.75 2.42 -5.47
CA PHE A 140 -19.95 3.59 -5.79
C PHE A 140 -18.46 3.38 -6.06
N GLY A 141 -17.99 2.18 -6.39
CA GLY A 141 -16.55 1.93 -6.49
C GLY A 141 -15.83 1.93 -5.13
N LEU A 142 -16.56 1.95 -4.02
CA LEU A 142 -16.03 2.00 -2.65
C LEU A 142 -16.26 0.71 -1.87
N PHE A 143 -17.35 0.00 -2.13
CA PHE A 143 -17.70 -1.26 -1.44
C PHE A 143 -17.99 -2.39 -2.44
N ASN A 144 -18.11 -3.62 -1.96
CA ASN A 144 -18.67 -4.71 -2.75
C ASN A 144 -19.74 -5.45 -1.95
N ALA A 145 -20.36 -6.46 -2.56
CA ALA A 145 -21.42 -7.26 -1.94
C ALA A 145 -21.07 -7.92 -0.60
N THR A 146 -19.78 -7.98 -0.23
CA THR A 146 -19.29 -8.55 1.04
C THR A 146 -18.74 -7.51 2.01
N THR A 147 -18.52 -6.28 1.55
CA THR A 147 -17.91 -5.20 2.35
C THR A 147 -18.79 -3.97 2.45
N ASN A 148 -20.05 -4.05 2.04
CA ASN A 148 -21.01 -2.93 2.09
C ASN A 148 -21.60 -2.68 3.49
N SER A 149 -21.26 -3.50 4.49
CA SER A 149 -21.57 -3.28 5.90
C SER A 149 -20.34 -2.76 6.66
N ASP A 150 -20.52 -2.33 7.91
CA ASP A 150 -19.43 -1.89 8.79
C ASP A 150 -18.41 -3.03 8.99
N TYR A 151 -17.33 -2.97 8.20
CA TYR A 151 -16.27 -3.95 8.17
C TYR A 151 -14.97 -3.27 8.56
N VAL A 152 -14.26 -3.84 9.55
CA VAL A 152 -13.08 -3.22 10.20
C VAL A 152 -11.99 -2.77 9.22
N MET A 153 -11.93 -3.37 8.03
CA MET A 153 -10.89 -3.09 7.03
C MET A 153 -11.34 -2.16 5.89
N ASN A 154 -12.57 -1.63 5.91
CA ASN A 154 -13.04 -0.72 4.87
C ASN A 154 -12.28 0.60 4.94
N TYR A 155 -12.23 1.23 6.13
CA TYR A 155 -11.61 2.54 6.35
C TYR A 155 -12.14 3.61 5.39
N VAL A 156 -13.44 3.61 5.10
CA VAL A 156 -14.06 4.55 4.16
C VAL A 156 -15.00 5.47 4.93
N VAL A 157 -14.85 6.78 4.72
CA VAL A 157 -15.87 7.76 5.06
C VAL A 157 -16.26 8.46 3.76
N ALA A 158 -17.54 8.50 3.44
CA ALA A 158 -18.02 9.10 2.21
C ALA A 158 -19.24 10.00 2.44
N VAL A 159 -19.44 10.91 1.50
CA VAL A 159 -20.67 11.69 1.35
C VAL A 159 -21.24 11.32 0.00
N GLU A 160 -22.39 10.65 0.02
CA GLU A 160 -23.06 10.14 -1.17
C GLU A 160 -24.15 11.07 -1.67
N PHE A 161 -24.32 11.09 -2.99
CA PHE A 161 -25.41 11.74 -3.71
C PHE A 161 -26.13 10.65 -4.49
N ASP A 162 -26.96 9.88 -3.79
CA ASP A 162 -27.61 8.68 -4.30
C ASP A 162 -28.89 9.06 -5.07
N THR A 163 -28.92 8.61 -6.32
CA THR A 163 -30.01 8.86 -7.28
C THR A 163 -30.88 7.64 -7.51
N PHE A 164 -30.48 6.49 -6.98
CA PHE A 164 -31.23 5.25 -7.00
C PHE A 164 -31.82 4.99 -5.60
N VAL A 165 -32.85 4.15 -5.54
CA VAL A 165 -33.43 3.74 -4.25
C VAL A 165 -33.42 2.23 -4.24
N GLY A 166 -32.35 1.68 -3.69
CA GLY A 166 -32.14 0.27 -3.46
C GLY A 166 -32.80 -0.22 -2.18
N SER A 167 -32.49 -1.47 -1.81
CA SER A 167 -33.13 -2.14 -0.67
C SER A 167 -32.62 -1.68 0.70
N ILE A 168 -31.43 -1.07 0.74
CA ILE A 168 -30.77 -0.60 1.97
C ILE A 168 -30.94 0.90 2.19
N ASP A 169 -31.49 1.59 1.18
CA ASP A 169 -31.57 3.04 1.15
C ASP A 169 -32.85 3.52 1.85
N PRO A 170 -32.86 4.77 2.35
CA PRO A 170 -34.10 5.46 2.68
C PRO A 170 -35.08 5.43 1.49
N PRO A 171 -36.40 5.54 1.71
CA PRO A 171 -37.42 5.48 0.65
C PRO A 171 -37.47 6.77 -0.19
N MET A 172 -36.31 7.34 -0.52
CA MET A 172 -36.11 8.54 -1.33
C MET A 172 -34.67 8.61 -1.84
N LYS A 173 -34.48 9.27 -2.98
CA LYS A 173 -33.16 9.73 -3.42
C LYS A 173 -32.62 10.69 -2.37
N HIS A 174 -31.34 10.57 -2.03
CA HIS A 174 -30.83 11.21 -0.82
C HIS A 174 -29.37 11.63 -0.96
N VAL A 175 -29.01 12.64 -0.15
CA VAL A 175 -27.62 12.92 0.18
C VAL A 175 -27.36 12.21 1.51
N GLY A 176 -26.24 11.51 1.60
CA GLY A 176 -25.92 10.62 2.71
C GLY A 176 -24.51 10.83 3.27
N ILE A 177 -24.31 10.48 4.54
CA ILE A 177 -22.98 10.34 5.16
C ILE A 177 -22.79 8.86 5.47
N ASP A 178 -21.72 8.29 4.91
CA ASP A 178 -21.34 6.90 5.07
C ASP A 178 -20.16 6.79 6.05
N ASP A 179 -20.36 6.04 7.13
CA ASP A 179 -19.31 5.71 8.09
C ASP A 179 -19.00 4.22 7.99
N ASN A 180 -17.97 3.90 7.21
CA ASN A 180 -17.39 2.57 7.07
C ASN A 180 -18.33 1.48 6.51
N ALA A 181 -19.53 1.87 6.08
CA ALA A 181 -20.59 1.05 5.51
C ALA A 181 -21.32 1.82 4.42
N LEU A 182 -22.02 1.12 3.54
CA LEU A 182 -22.85 1.71 2.48
C LEU A 182 -24.18 2.26 3.01
N THR A 183 -24.62 1.84 4.19
CA THR A 183 -25.83 2.40 4.79
C THR A 183 -25.51 3.72 5.47
N SER A 184 -26.05 4.80 4.92
CA SER A 184 -25.96 6.16 5.46
C SER A 184 -26.32 6.25 6.95
N VAL A 185 -25.41 6.83 7.76
CA VAL A 185 -25.64 7.13 9.18
C VAL A 185 -26.41 8.43 9.39
N ALA A 186 -26.40 9.32 8.40
CA ALA A 186 -27.23 10.51 8.33
C ALA A 186 -27.60 10.74 6.87
N TYR A 187 -28.85 11.11 6.60
CA TYR A 187 -29.33 11.33 5.23
C TYR A 187 -30.39 12.42 5.16
N GLY A 188 -30.53 13.03 3.98
CA GLY A 188 -31.48 14.10 3.69
C GLY A 188 -32.00 14.01 2.26
N LYS A 189 -33.23 14.49 2.03
CA LYS A 189 -33.89 14.40 0.72
C LYS A 189 -33.06 15.10 -0.36
N PHE A 190 -32.75 14.38 -1.44
CA PHE A 190 -32.10 14.92 -2.62
C PHE A 190 -33.12 15.08 -3.75
N ASP A 191 -33.59 16.31 -3.99
CA ASP A 191 -34.61 16.61 -5.01
C ASP A 191 -34.04 16.64 -6.44
N ILE A 192 -33.33 15.56 -6.82
CA ILE A 192 -32.64 15.48 -8.11
C ILE A 192 -33.60 15.36 -9.29
N ASP A 193 -34.78 14.76 -9.12
CA ASP A 193 -35.76 14.58 -10.20
C ASP A 193 -36.18 15.92 -10.84
N ASN A 194 -36.30 16.97 -10.04
CA ASN A 194 -36.66 18.32 -10.50
C ASN A 194 -35.45 19.15 -10.97
N ASN A 195 -34.24 18.61 -10.84
CA ASN A 195 -32.99 19.36 -11.03
C ASN A 195 -31.95 18.62 -11.90
N LEU A 196 -32.35 17.58 -12.64
CA LEU A 196 -31.49 16.94 -13.64
C LEU A 196 -30.91 17.96 -14.63
N GLY A 197 -29.61 17.82 -14.92
CA GLY A 197 -28.89 18.73 -15.81
C GLY A 197 -28.58 20.11 -15.21
N ARG A 198 -29.04 20.41 -13.99
CA ARG A 198 -28.73 21.67 -13.30
C ARG A 198 -27.49 21.49 -12.44
N VAL A 199 -26.70 22.57 -12.35
CA VAL A 199 -25.54 22.61 -11.47
C VAL A 199 -26.00 22.58 -10.01
N CYS A 200 -25.48 21.61 -9.26
CA CYS A 200 -25.57 21.55 -7.81
C CYS A 200 -24.30 22.12 -7.19
N TYR A 201 -24.45 22.92 -6.13
CA TYR A 201 -23.40 23.52 -5.34
C TYR A 201 -23.32 22.80 -4.00
N VAL A 202 -22.14 22.28 -3.66
CA VAL A 202 -21.92 21.51 -2.43
C VAL A 202 -20.90 22.21 -1.54
N LEU A 203 -21.15 22.16 -0.23
CA LEU A 203 -20.20 22.48 0.83
C LEU A 203 -20.16 21.31 1.82
N ILE A 204 -18.98 20.76 2.05
CA ILE A 204 -18.73 19.80 3.14
C ILE A 204 -17.74 20.46 4.10
N ASP A 205 -18.10 20.51 5.37
CA ASP A 205 -17.27 21.08 6.43
C ASP A 205 -17.05 20.05 7.54
N TYR A 206 -15.80 19.83 7.91
CA TYR A 206 -15.43 19.01 9.04
C TYR A 206 -14.76 19.84 10.11
N SER A 207 -15.42 19.95 11.27
CA SER A 207 -14.88 20.60 12.46
C SER A 207 -14.20 19.57 13.36
N SER A 208 -12.88 19.64 13.49
CA SER A 208 -12.09 18.77 14.38
C SER A 208 -12.46 18.94 15.85
N ASP A 209 -12.77 20.17 16.27
CA ASP A 209 -13.10 20.49 17.66
C ASP A 209 -14.44 19.87 18.09
N LYS A 210 -15.44 19.93 17.20
CA LYS A 210 -16.77 19.35 17.43
C LYS A 210 -16.84 17.88 17.04
N LYS A 211 -15.85 17.39 16.28
CA LYS A 211 -15.85 16.09 15.59
C LYS A 211 -17.11 15.93 14.76
N MET A 212 -17.43 16.93 13.97
CA MET A 212 -18.71 17.04 13.28
C MET A 212 -18.47 17.24 11.79
N LEU A 213 -19.08 16.37 10.98
CA LEU A 213 -19.12 16.47 9.54
C LEU A 213 -20.48 17.02 9.14
N GLU A 214 -20.49 18.17 8.47
CA GLU A 214 -21.69 18.85 7.99
C GLU A 214 -21.65 18.93 6.46
N VAL A 215 -22.78 18.62 5.83
CA VAL A 215 -22.93 18.60 4.37
C VAL A 215 -24.09 19.49 4.01
N PHE A 216 -23.86 20.38 3.04
CA PHE A 216 -24.85 21.32 2.53
C PHE A 216 -24.88 21.24 1.01
N TRP A 217 -26.07 21.31 0.40
CA TRP A 217 -26.21 21.30 -1.05
C TRP A 217 -27.34 22.21 -1.54
N SER A 218 -27.17 22.78 -2.73
CA SER A 218 -28.18 23.67 -3.33
C SER A 218 -28.13 23.63 -4.85
N PHE A 219 -29.29 23.72 -5.49
CA PHE A 219 -29.40 23.98 -6.94
C PHE A 219 -29.57 25.48 -7.25
N LYS A 220 -29.44 26.33 -6.23
CA LYS A 220 -29.45 27.79 -6.33
C LYS A 220 -28.03 28.28 -6.09
N GLY A 221 -27.42 28.89 -7.11
CA GLY A 221 -26.06 29.43 -7.05
C GLY A 221 -25.94 30.75 -6.28
N ASP A 222 -26.83 30.99 -5.32
CA ASP A 222 -26.92 32.23 -4.53
C ASP A 222 -26.12 32.15 -3.22
N GLY A 223 -25.44 31.02 -2.96
CA GLY A 223 -24.69 30.77 -1.73
C GLY A 223 -25.56 30.40 -0.53
N ASN A 224 -26.88 30.28 -0.72
CA ASN A 224 -27.81 29.86 0.32
C ASN A 224 -28.18 28.38 0.14
N PHE A 225 -27.93 27.57 1.17
CA PHE A 225 -28.24 26.15 1.17
C PHE A 225 -29.65 25.85 1.71
N GLY A 226 -30.38 26.86 2.21
CA GLY A 226 -31.73 26.68 2.76
C GLY A 226 -31.75 25.60 3.85
N ASN A 227 -32.69 24.66 3.74
CA ASN A 227 -32.84 23.53 4.67
C ASN A 227 -32.17 22.24 4.16
N ASN A 228 -31.36 22.33 3.10
CA ASN A 228 -30.70 21.19 2.49
C ASN A 228 -29.35 20.96 3.17
N SER A 229 -29.40 20.35 4.36
CA SER A 229 -28.21 19.98 5.10
C SER A 229 -28.40 18.70 5.91
N ILE A 230 -27.28 18.03 6.16
CA ILE A 230 -27.17 16.90 7.10
C ILE A 230 -25.90 17.07 7.92
N SER A 231 -25.89 16.47 9.11
CA SER A 231 -24.69 16.47 9.96
C SER A 231 -24.56 15.14 10.69
N TYR A 232 -23.32 14.76 10.98
CA TYR A 232 -23.01 13.56 11.73
C TYR A 232 -21.78 13.78 12.61
N GLN A 233 -21.85 13.31 13.86
CA GLN A 233 -20.73 13.40 14.77
C GLN A 233 -19.79 12.20 14.56
N ILE A 234 -18.62 12.44 14.01
CA ILE A 234 -17.61 11.43 13.66
C ILE A 234 -16.21 11.85 14.07
N ASP A 235 -15.54 10.97 14.81
CA ASP A 235 -14.15 11.11 15.21
C ASP A 235 -13.24 10.47 14.15
N LEU A 236 -12.83 11.26 13.15
CA LEU A 236 -12.06 10.75 12.02
C LEU A 236 -10.71 10.13 12.43
N MET A 237 -10.14 10.54 13.56
CA MET A 237 -8.93 9.93 14.12
C MET A 237 -9.12 8.45 14.51
N LYS A 238 -10.34 8.08 14.90
CA LYS A 238 -10.69 6.69 15.25
C LYS A 238 -11.06 5.84 14.04
N LYS A 239 -11.43 6.50 12.93
CA LYS A 239 -11.98 5.87 11.73
C LYS A 239 -10.95 5.73 10.61
N MET A 240 -9.96 6.62 10.56
CA MET A 240 -9.08 6.77 9.41
C MET A 240 -7.59 6.74 9.80
N PRO A 241 -6.71 6.27 8.90
CA PRO A 241 -5.27 6.40 9.08
C PRO A 241 -4.80 7.86 9.05
N GLU A 242 -3.54 8.08 9.41
CA GLU A 242 -2.92 9.41 9.50
C GLU A 242 -2.96 10.18 8.18
N TYR A 243 -2.73 9.47 7.07
CA TYR A 243 -2.79 10.00 5.71
C TYR A 243 -3.90 9.33 4.93
N VAL A 244 -4.71 10.13 4.24
CA VAL A 244 -5.84 9.67 3.42
C VAL A 244 -5.80 10.27 2.03
N ASN A 245 -6.34 9.55 1.07
CA ASN A 245 -6.70 10.09 -0.23
C ASN A 245 -8.10 10.68 -0.16
N ILE A 246 -8.29 11.81 -0.83
CA ILE A 246 -9.59 12.44 -1.05
C ILE A 246 -9.92 12.42 -2.54
N GLY A 247 -11.19 12.24 -2.86
CA GLY A 247 -11.61 12.18 -4.25
C GLY A 247 -13.09 11.96 -4.44
N PHE A 248 -13.44 11.72 -5.69
CA PHE A 248 -14.78 11.38 -6.13
C PHE A 248 -14.80 10.00 -6.72
N SER A 249 -15.92 9.30 -6.56
CA SER A 249 -16.14 7.99 -7.16
C SER A 249 -17.57 7.90 -7.66
N ALA A 250 -17.78 7.32 -8.84
CA ALA A 250 -19.09 7.02 -9.36
C ALA A 250 -19.07 5.65 -10.04
N SER A 251 -20.23 5.03 -10.13
CA SER A 251 -20.39 3.80 -10.87
C SER A 251 -21.72 3.72 -11.60
N THR A 252 -21.73 2.94 -12.68
CA THR A 252 -22.94 2.60 -13.42
C THR A 252 -23.39 1.20 -13.06
N GLY A 253 -24.70 1.00 -12.90
CA GLY A 253 -25.34 -0.30 -12.76
C GLY A 253 -26.04 -0.70 -14.06
N LEU A 254 -27.26 -1.24 -13.92
CA LEU A 254 -28.20 -1.46 -15.04
C LEU A 254 -28.84 -0.14 -15.52
N LEU A 255 -28.92 0.83 -14.62
CA LEU A 255 -29.28 2.20 -14.93
C LEU A 255 -27.99 3.00 -15.10
N ALA A 256 -28.03 4.00 -15.97
CA ALA A 256 -26.90 4.87 -16.22
C ALA A 256 -27.35 6.31 -16.18
N GLU A 257 -26.48 7.14 -15.63
CA GLU A 257 -26.57 8.59 -15.65
C GLU A 257 -25.17 9.16 -15.81
N SER A 258 -25.05 10.39 -16.27
CA SER A 258 -23.77 11.09 -16.33
C SER A 258 -23.52 11.82 -15.01
N ASN A 259 -22.40 11.53 -14.34
CA ASN A 259 -21.94 12.24 -13.14
C ASN A 259 -20.70 13.07 -13.49
N VAL A 260 -20.84 14.40 -13.45
CA VAL A 260 -19.79 15.34 -13.90
C VAL A 260 -19.46 16.36 -12.81
N ILE A 261 -18.19 16.49 -12.44
CA ILE A 261 -17.69 17.51 -11.50
C ILE A 261 -17.11 18.69 -12.28
N HIS A 262 -17.59 19.90 -12.03
CA HIS A 262 -17.19 21.12 -12.76
C HIS A 262 -16.14 21.94 -12.03
N SER A 263 -16.16 21.95 -10.69
CA SER A 263 -15.15 22.63 -9.88
C SER A 263 -14.90 21.88 -8.60
N TRP A 264 -13.69 22.02 -8.04
CA TRP A 264 -13.33 21.43 -6.76
C TRP A 264 -12.33 22.31 -6.01
N GLU A 265 -12.73 22.71 -4.82
CA GLU A 265 -11.96 23.47 -3.85
C GLU A 265 -11.82 22.64 -2.56
N PHE A 266 -10.63 22.67 -1.98
CA PHE A 266 -10.36 22.02 -0.71
C PHE A 266 -9.40 22.88 0.11
N SER A 267 -9.66 22.97 1.41
CA SER A 267 -8.81 23.68 2.37
C SER A 267 -8.76 22.91 3.68
N SER A 268 -7.57 22.74 4.26
CA SER A 268 -7.37 22.13 5.57
C SER A 268 -6.41 22.94 6.44
N ASN A 269 -6.54 22.84 7.75
CA ASN A 269 -5.91 23.80 8.68
C ASN A 269 -4.97 23.18 9.72
N LEU A 270 -4.21 22.12 9.41
CA LEU A 270 -3.26 21.53 10.37
C LEU A 270 -2.27 22.60 10.87
N LYS A 271 -2.53 23.15 12.06
CA LYS A 271 -1.71 24.20 12.66
C LYS A 271 -0.42 23.55 13.14
N SER A 272 0.72 23.95 12.57
CA SER A 272 2.01 23.69 13.21
C SER A 272 2.05 24.51 14.49
N ASP A 273 2.21 23.88 15.65
CA ASP A 273 2.48 24.60 16.88
C ASP A 273 3.92 25.13 16.82
N SER A 274 4.10 26.24 16.11
CA SER A 274 5.34 27.00 16.11
C SER A 274 5.32 27.88 17.36
N THR A 275 5.84 27.37 18.47
CA THR A 275 6.22 28.20 19.61
C THR A 275 7.43 29.08 19.23
N ALA A 276 7.18 30.17 18.51
CA ALA A 276 8.04 31.34 18.43
C ALA A 276 7.33 32.47 17.66
N ASP A 277 6.24 33.01 18.21
CA ASP A 277 5.80 34.37 17.87
C ASP A 277 4.97 34.95 19.02
N VAL A 278 5.68 35.30 20.10
CA VAL A 278 5.30 36.43 20.94
C VAL A 278 6.60 37.15 21.26
N LEU A 279 6.85 38.29 20.61
CA LEU A 279 7.10 39.58 21.26
C LEU A 279 7.27 40.69 20.19
N VAL A 280 6.22 41.52 20.10
CA VAL A 280 6.21 42.99 19.91
C VAL A 280 6.37 43.60 18.51
N GLU A 281 5.45 44.55 18.27
CA GLU A 281 5.23 45.45 17.13
C GLU A 281 6.47 46.14 16.52
N GLY A 282 6.34 46.51 15.23
CA GLY A 282 6.98 47.73 14.72
C GLY A 282 7.45 47.72 13.26
N ASN A 283 6.64 48.35 12.40
CA ASN A 283 6.98 49.20 11.24
C ASN A 283 8.12 48.82 10.24
N GLY A 284 7.80 48.90 8.95
CA GLY A 284 8.65 48.43 7.86
C GLY A 284 9.95 49.18 7.61
N LYS A 285 10.91 48.48 6.97
CA LYS A 285 11.80 49.00 5.90
C LYS A 285 12.66 47.89 5.27
N LYS A 286 12.99 48.13 4.01
CA LYS A 286 13.84 47.36 3.08
C LYS A 286 15.24 47.03 3.63
N GLY A 287 15.66 45.78 3.40
CA GLY A 287 17.02 45.38 3.02
C GLY A 287 17.98 44.94 4.14
N SER A 288 18.66 43.80 3.95
CA SER A 288 20.14 43.74 3.86
C SER A 288 20.65 42.29 3.86
N SER A 289 21.51 42.00 2.88
CA SER A 289 22.30 40.79 2.65
C SER A 289 23.31 40.48 3.78
N LYS A 290 22.84 40.23 5.02
CA LYS A 290 23.72 39.84 6.15
C LYS A 290 23.57 38.38 6.58
N THR A 291 22.42 37.74 6.32
CA THR A 291 22.17 36.34 6.72
C THR A 291 22.93 35.33 5.84
N VAL A 292 23.13 35.63 4.55
CA VAL A 292 23.83 34.72 3.62
C VAL A 292 25.33 34.63 3.91
N VAL A 293 25.96 35.71 4.39
CA VAL A 293 27.41 35.73 4.68
C VAL A 293 27.76 34.88 5.90
N VAL A 294 26.89 34.87 6.92
CA VAL A 294 27.11 34.06 8.14
C VAL A 294 26.94 32.56 7.85
N ILE A 295 25.99 32.20 6.99
CA ILE A 295 25.74 30.81 6.59
C ILE A 295 26.95 30.25 5.81
N VAL A 296 27.53 31.01 4.88
CA VAL A 296 28.72 30.59 4.12
C VAL A 296 29.98 30.54 5.00
N ALA A 297 30.14 31.49 5.94
CA ALA A 297 31.31 31.55 6.81
C ALA A 297 31.38 30.43 7.86
N VAL A 298 30.25 29.81 8.24
CA VAL A 298 30.20 28.72 9.23
C VAL A 298 30.09 27.35 8.57
N ILE A 299 29.34 27.22 7.46
CA ILE A 299 29.13 25.92 6.81
C ILE A 299 30.39 25.46 6.06
N VAL A 300 31.10 26.37 5.38
CA VAL A 300 32.28 25.99 4.60
C VAL A 300 33.42 25.44 5.48
N PRO A 301 33.78 26.06 6.64
CA PRO A 301 34.77 25.47 7.55
C PRO A 301 34.31 24.14 8.15
N VAL A 302 33.03 23.99 8.47
CA VAL A 302 32.49 22.74 9.04
C VAL A 302 32.57 21.60 8.02
N ILE A 303 32.23 21.86 6.76
CA ILE A 303 32.39 20.88 5.67
C ILE A 303 33.87 20.54 5.45
N LEU A 304 34.76 21.53 5.55
CA LEU A 304 36.21 21.31 5.42
C LEU A 304 36.76 20.42 6.54
N VAL A 305 36.30 20.65 7.79
CA VAL A 305 36.67 19.83 8.95
C VAL A 305 36.13 18.41 8.82
N ILE A 306 34.91 18.22 8.32
CA ILE A 306 34.32 16.90 8.06
C ILE A 306 35.11 16.17 6.96
N LEU A 307 35.50 16.87 5.89
CA LEU A 307 36.32 16.28 4.82
C LEU A 307 37.69 15.87 5.34
N ILE A 308 38.36 16.72 6.12
CA ILE A 308 39.66 16.38 6.73
C ILE A 308 39.52 15.20 7.69
N ALA A 309 38.48 15.18 8.53
CA ALA A 309 38.20 14.07 9.44
C ALA A 309 37.88 12.77 8.69
N SER A 310 37.19 12.84 7.54
CA SER A 310 36.89 11.68 6.69
C SER A 310 38.15 11.11 6.04
N VAL A 311 39.07 11.97 5.57
CA VAL A 311 40.35 11.56 4.98
C VAL A 311 41.27 10.99 6.06
N VAL A 312 41.36 11.62 7.23
CA VAL A 312 42.11 11.10 8.38
C VAL A 312 41.52 9.77 8.86
N GLY A 313 40.20 9.67 8.95
CA GLY A 313 39.48 8.44 9.27
C GLY A 313 39.76 7.34 8.26
N TRP A 314 39.73 7.64 6.97
CA TRP A 314 40.06 6.69 5.91
C TRP A 314 41.52 6.24 5.97
N VAL A 315 42.47 7.14 6.26
CA VAL A 315 43.89 6.81 6.47
C VAL A 315 44.09 5.95 7.72
N ILE A 316 43.35 6.21 8.81
CA ILE A 316 43.38 5.40 10.03
C ILE A 316 42.78 4.01 9.76
N VAL A 317 41.63 3.92 9.08
CA VAL A 317 40.99 2.65 8.71
C VAL A 317 41.87 1.85 7.75
N LYS A 318 42.53 2.51 6.80
CA LYS A 318 43.47 1.88 5.87
C LYS A 318 44.76 1.41 6.56
N ARG A 319 45.20 2.10 7.62
CA ARG A 319 46.30 1.66 8.49
C ARG A 319 45.91 0.56 9.48
N LYS A 320 44.64 0.51 9.91
CA LYS A 320 44.13 -0.42 10.92
C LYS A 320 43.52 -1.70 10.34
N ARG A 321 43.42 -1.82 9.01
CA ARG A 321 43.06 -3.08 8.30
C ARG A 321 44.19 -4.14 8.30
N LYS A 322 45.30 -3.89 9.01
CA LYS A 322 46.27 -4.91 9.43
C LYS A 322 46.27 -4.99 10.97
N SER A 323 45.35 -5.76 11.55
CA SER A 323 45.51 -6.54 12.80
C SER A 323 44.19 -6.66 13.60
N LEU A 324 43.71 -7.91 13.73
CA LEU A 324 42.91 -8.50 14.83
C LEU A 324 41.53 -7.91 15.18
N ASP A 325 40.60 -8.62 15.83
CA ASP A 325 40.10 -10.01 15.88
C ASP A 325 38.93 -9.96 16.91
N GLU A 326 38.02 -10.91 16.76
CA GLU A 326 36.82 -11.37 17.50
C GLU A 326 36.38 -10.85 18.89
N GLY A 327 35.05 -11.00 19.11
CA GLY A 327 34.41 -11.09 20.43
C GLY A 327 33.02 -11.74 20.33
N LEU A 328 32.94 -13.05 20.62
CA LEU A 328 31.75 -13.93 20.61
C LEU A 328 31.34 -14.29 22.06
N ASP A 329 30.07 -14.62 22.30
CA ASP A 329 29.62 -15.24 23.57
C ASP A 329 29.83 -16.77 23.54
N GLU A 330 29.51 -17.49 24.63
CA GLU A 330 29.89 -18.91 24.86
C GLU A 330 29.35 -19.92 23.81
N TYR A 331 28.50 -19.49 22.87
CA TYR A 331 28.13 -20.22 21.64
C TYR A 331 28.18 -19.36 20.37
N GLY A 332 28.68 -18.13 20.43
CA GLY A 332 29.03 -17.27 19.31
C GLY A 332 27.89 -16.74 18.44
N LEU A 333 26.80 -16.21 19.00
CA LEU A 333 25.69 -15.63 18.22
C LEU A 333 25.15 -14.30 18.75
N PRO A 334 24.79 -13.33 17.87
CA PRO A 334 24.09 -12.10 18.27
C PRO A 334 22.61 -12.35 18.57
N VAL A 335 22.15 -11.94 19.76
CA VAL A 335 20.75 -12.07 20.21
C VAL A 335 19.86 -11.02 19.51
N SER A 336 18.91 -11.47 18.69
CA SER A 336 17.86 -10.65 18.07
C SER A 336 16.66 -10.45 19.02
N PRO A 337 16.00 -9.27 19.05
CA PRO A 337 14.78 -9.07 19.82
C PRO A 337 13.63 -9.90 19.24
N LYS A 338 12.83 -10.51 20.13
CA LYS A 338 11.61 -11.26 19.80
C LYS A 338 10.58 -10.35 19.13
N PHE A 339 10.04 -10.79 18.00
CA PHE A 339 8.78 -10.32 17.43
C PHE A 339 7.70 -11.36 17.76
N ASP A 340 6.68 -10.94 18.50
CA ASP A 340 5.56 -11.80 18.90
C ASP A 340 4.70 -12.14 17.69
N LEU A 341 4.60 -13.44 17.41
CA LEU A 341 3.97 -14.03 16.22
C LEU A 341 2.61 -14.66 16.58
N ASP A 342 1.70 -13.89 17.18
CA ASP A 342 0.37 -14.37 17.56
C ASP A 342 -0.75 -13.62 16.81
N LYS A 343 -0.86 -13.82 15.49
CA LYS A 343 -2.10 -13.64 14.69
C LYS A 343 -1.91 -14.04 13.23
N ALA A 344 -1.90 -15.34 12.93
CA ALA A 344 -1.88 -15.82 11.55
C ALA A 344 -3.12 -16.70 11.26
N THR A 345 -4.12 -16.09 10.63
CA THR A 345 -4.87 -16.66 9.49
C THR A 345 -5.65 -15.53 8.81
N ILE A 346 -4.96 -14.72 8.00
CA ILE A 346 -5.59 -13.85 7.00
C ILE A 346 -5.58 -14.64 5.67
N PRO A 347 -6.73 -14.83 4.98
CA PRO A 347 -6.74 -15.46 3.67
C PRO A 347 -5.96 -14.62 2.66
N ARG A 348 -4.92 -15.21 2.06
CA ARG A 348 -4.13 -14.57 1.00
C ARG A 348 -4.98 -14.44 -0.28
N ARG A 349 -4.97 -13.26 -0.90
CA ARG A 349 -5.58 -13.04 -2.22
C ARG A 349 -4.59 -13.47 -3.30
N PHE A 350 -5.07 -14.25 -4.27
CA PHE A 350 -4.31 -14.71 -5.44
C PHE A 350 -4.76 -13.91 -6.67
N GLU A 351 -3.83 -13.56 -7.56
CA GLU A 351 -4.20 -12.96 -8.84
C GLU A 351 -4.90 -13.98 -9.74
N TYR A 352 -5.72 -13.52 -10.69
CA TYR A 352 -6.40 -14.44 -11.62
C TYR A 352 -5.41 -15.22 -12.50
N SER A 353 -4.32 -14.59 -12.92
CA SER A 353 -3.18 -15.21 -13.61
C SER A 353 -2.59 -16.37 -12.79
N GLU A 354 -2.42 -16.15 -11.49
CA GLU A 354 -1.93 -17.16 -10.54
C GLU A 354 -2.93 -18.31 -10.37
N LEU A 355 -4.24 -18.02 -10.36
CA LEU A 355 -5.28 -19.06 -10.30
C LEU A 355 -5.39 -19.87 -11.59
N VAL A 356 -5.33 -19.21 -12.75
CA VAL A 356 -5.28 -19.85 -14.08
C VAL A 356 -4.07 -20.79 -14.13
N ALA A 357 -2.91 -20.33 -13.68
CA ALA A 357 -1.70 -21.14 -13.70
C ALA A 357 -1.76 -22.28 -12.68
N ALA A 358 -2.19 -22.00 -11.44
CA ALA A 358 -2.32 -23.01 -10.40
C ALA A 358 -3.27 -24.14 -10.81
N THR A 359 -4.34 -23.82 -11.56
CA THR A 359 -5.38 -24.77 -12.01
C THR A 359 -5.15 -25.33 -13.41
N ASN A 360 -3.99 -25.06 -14.02
CA ASN A 360 -3.65 -25.48 -15.39
C ASN A 360 -4.71 -25.03 -16.42
N GLY A 361 -5.00 -23.73 -16.46
CA GLY A 361 -6.01 -23.17 -17.36
C GLY A 361 -7.44 -23.61 -17.04
N PHE A 362 -7.71 -24.06 -15.81
CA PHE A 362 -8.96 -24.72 -15.42
C PHE A 362 -9.24 -26.00 -16.23
N ALA A 363 -8.22 -26.82 -16.45
CA ALA A 363 -8.34 -28.08 -17.18
C ALA A 363 -9.34 -29.05 -16.50
N ASP A 364 -10.08 -29.80 -17.31
CA ASP A 364 -11.14 -30.69 -16.82
C ASP A 364 -10.60 -31.84 -15.95
N ASP A 365 -9.36 -32.27 -16.17
CA ASP A 365 -8.66 -33.28 -15.34
C ASP A 365 -8.30 -32.75 -13.93
N ARG A 366 -8.35 -31.43 -13.73
CA ARG A 366 -8.19 -30.76 -12.44
C ARG A 366 -9.54 -30.45 -11.79
N MET A 367 -10.68 -30.69 -12.44
CA MET A 367 -11.99 -30.40 -11.87
C MET A 367 -12.33 -31.40 -10.75
N LEU A 368 -12.34 -30.92 -9.50
CA LEU A 368 -12.71 -31.70 -8.33
C LEU A 368 -14.22 -31.89 -8.20
N GLY A 369 -15.02 -31.00 -8.79
CA GLY A 369 -16.47 -31.13 -8.79
C GLY A 369 -17.20 -29.94 -9.41
N ARG A 370 -18.45 -30.16 -9.77
CA ARG A 370 -19.34 -29.13 -10.33
C ARG A 370 -20.67 -29.13 -9.58
N GLY A 371 -21.04 -27.97 -9.02
CA GLY A 371 -22.32 -27.77 -8.32
C GLY A 371 -23.09 -26.58 -8.88
N GLY A 372 -24.25 -26.28 -8.29
CA GLY A 372 -25.09 -25.14 -8.70
C GLY A 372 -24.45 -23.76 -8.54
N TYR A 373 -23.30 -23.68 -7.86
CA TYR A 373 -22.61 -22.44 -7.53
C TYR A 373 -21.20 -22.31 -8.15
N GLY A 374 -20.78 -23.21 -9.04
CA GLY A 374 -19.49 -23.14 -9.74
C GLY A 374 -18.78 -24.48 -9.95
N GLN A 375 -17.59 -24.40 -10.56
CA GLN A 375 -16.70 -25.53 -10.84
C GLN A 375 -15.48 -25.44 -9.91
N VAL A 376 -15.20 -26.47 -9.13
CA VAL A 376 -14.05 -26.50 -8.23
C VAL A 376 -12.89 -27.14 -8.97
N TYR A 377 -11.73 -26.47 -8.96
CA TYR A 377 -10.52 -26.96 -9.61
C TYR A 377 -9.40 -27.17 -8.59
N LYS A 378 -8.59 -28.20 -8.81
CA LYS A 378 -7.37 -28.51 -8.07
C LYS A 378 -6.30 -27.52 -8.52
N GLY A 379 -5.85 -26.66 -7.61
CA GLY A 379 -4.78 -25.71 -7.86
C GLY A 379 -3.53 -25.99 -7.02
N ALA A 380 -2.33 -25.76 -7.56
CA ALA A 380 -1.07 -25.81 -6.82
C ALA A 380 -0.37 -24.44 -6.88
N LEU A 381 -0.10 -23.86 -5.71
CA LEU A 381 0.61 -22.58 -5.60
C LEU A 381 2.09 -22.86 -5.36
N SER A 382 2.89 -22.59 -6.37
CA SER A 382 4.28 -23.07 -6.48
C SER A 382 5.28 -22.44 -5.51
N TYR A 383 4.96 -21.28 -4.93
CA TYR A 383 5.80 -20.60 -3.93
C TYR A 383 5.58 -21.09 -2.50
N LEU A 384 4.54 -21.90 -2.24
CA LEU A 384 4.19 -22.32 -0.89
C LEU A 384 4.83 -23.64 -0.51
N ALA A 385 5.34 -23.71 0.71
CA ALA A 385 5.89 -24.93 1.26
C ALA A 385 4.80 -26.02 1.40
N PRO A 386 5.12 -27.30 1.16
CA PRO A 386 4.13 -28.39 1.24
C PRO A 386 3.40 -28.45 2.58
N GLU A 387 4.12 -28.26 3.69
CA GLU A 387 3.54 -28.26 5.03
C GLU A 387 2.64 -27.04 5.31
N TYR A 388 2.92 -25.91 4.66
CA TYR A 388 2.05 -24.73 4.71
C TYR A 388 0.74 -24.98 3.96
N ILE A 389 0.82 -25.60 2.77
CA ILE A 389 -0.36 -25.97 1.97
C ILE A 389 -1.24 -26.97 2.73
N ASN A 390 -0.63 -27.97 3.36
CA ASN A 390 -1.34 -29.06 4.02
C ASN A 390 -1.91 -28.66 5.39
N GLY A 391 -1.22 -27.79 6.14
CA GLY A 391 -1.56 -27.48 7.54
C GLY A 391 -1.92 -26.04 7.83
N GLY A 392 -1.77 -25.12 6.87
CA GLY A 392 -1.94 -23.67 7.07
C GLY A 392 -0.95 -23.04 8.06
N ARG A 393 0.13 -23.75 8.39
CA ARG A 393 1.09 -23.38 9.43
C ARG A 393 2.23 -22.54 8.84
N ALA A 394 2.18 -21.23 9.07
CA ALA A 394 3.34 -20.37 8.85
C ALA A 394 4.47 -20.73 9.81
N SER A 395 5.69 -20.88 9.30
CA SER A 395 6.89 -21.17 10.06
C SER A 395 8.11 -20.51 9.41
N LYS A 396 9.22 -20.43 10.15
CA LYS A 396 10.50 -19.94 9.59
C LYS A 396 10.97 -20.85 8.45
N GLU A 397 10.67 -22.13 8.56
CA GLU A 397 11.00 -23.17 7.60
C GLU A 397 10.16 -23.04 6.33
N SER A 398 8.87 -22.69 6.43
CA SER A 398 8.01 -22.45 5.26
C SER A 398 8.38 -21.15 4.52
N ASP A 399 8.81 -20.13 5.26
CA ASP A 399 9.35 -18.89 4.67
C ASP A 399 10.66 -19.17 3.92
N MET A 400 11.51 -20.07 4.46
CA MET A 400 12.75 -20.48 3.81
C MET A 400 12.48 -21.20 2.48
N TYR A 401 11.49 -22.09 2.43
CA TYR A 401 11.08 -22.73 1.18
C TYR A 401 10.65 -21.70 0.13
N SER A 402 9.82 -20.74 0.53
CA SER A 402 9.34 -19.67 -0.35
C SER A 402 10.50 -18.82 -0.90
N PHE A 403 11.48 -18.51 -0.04
CA PHE A 403 12.73 -17.84 -0.44
C PHE A 403 13.52 -18.69 -1.45
N GLY A 404 13.65 -19.99 -1.23
CA GLY A 404 14.35 -20.91 -2.13
C GLY A 404 13.77 -20.89 -3.55
N ILE A 405 12.45 -20.95 -3.65
CA ILE A 405 11.74 -20.86 -4.93
C ILE A 405 12.01 -19.52 -5.64
N VAL A 406 12.02 -18.39 -4.92
CA VAL A 406 12.35 -17.08 -5.49
C VAL A 406 13.82 -17.00 -5.92
N ALA A 407 14.74 -17.56 -5.15
CA ALA A 407 16.15 -17.62 -5.52
C ALA A 407 16.36 -18.41 -6.83
N LEU A 408 15.65 -19.52 -7.01
CA LEU A 408 15.67 -20.29 -8.26
C LEU A 408 15.04 -19.53 -9.42
N GLU A 409 13.92 -18.82 -9.21
CA GLU A 409 13.31 -17.96 -10.23
C GLU A 409 14.27 -16.85 -10.68
N LEU A 410 14.95 -16.21 -9.73
CA LEU A 410 15.94 -15.17 -10.03
C LEU A 410 17.13 -15.72 -10.81
N ALA A 411 17.68 -16.86 -10.39
CA ALA A 411 18.84 -17.47 -11.04
C ALA A 411 18.53 -17.95 -12.46
N THR A 412 17.34 -18.51 -12.66
CA THR A 412 16.93 -19.10 -13.94
C THR A 412 16.28 -18.09 -14.88
N GLY A 413 15.81 -16.95 -14.35
CA GLY A 413 15.04 -15.96 -15.10
C GLY A 413 13.68 -16.46 -15.59
N ARG A 414 13.34 -17.72 -15.29
CA ARG A 414 12.12 -18.39 -15.67
C ARG A 414 11.09 -18.10 -14.60
N ARG A 415 10.02 -17.42 -15.00
CA ARG A 415 8.86 -17.33 -14.13
C ARG A 415 8.31 -18.73 -13.91
N ILE A 416 7.81 -18.98 -12.71
CA ILE A 416 7.25 -20.30 -12.37
C ILE A 416 6.04 -20.65 -13.24
N PHE A 417 5.47 -19.63 -13.89
CA PHE A 417 4.36 -19.77 -14.82
C PHE A 417 4.69 -19.04 -16.11
N GLN A 418 5.07 -19.81 -17.13
CA GLN A 418 5.12 -19.34 -18.50
C GLN A 418 4.47 -20.42 -19.40
N ASP A 419 3.62 -19.96 -20.31
CA ASP A 419 3.11 -20.72 -21.46
C ASP A 419 2.08 -21.84 -21.25
N GLY A 420 1.37 -21.89 -20.11
CA GLY A 420 0.14 -22.69 -19.99
C GLY A 420 0.29 -24.20 -20.23
N GLU A 421 1.53 -24.69 -20.33
CA GLU A 421 1.89 -26.09 -20.43
C GLU A 421 2.57 -26.54 -19.14
N PHE A 422 2.37 -27.81 -18.82
CA PHE A 422 2.78 -28.44 -17.57
C PHE A 422 4.30 -28.53 -17.48
N HIS A 423 4.96 -27.43 -17.14
CA HIS A 423 6.36 -27.50 -16.75
C HIS A 423 6.44 -28.17 -15.38
N VAL A 424 7.27 -29.21 -15.33
CA VAL A 424 7.86 -29.75 -14.10
C VAL A 424 8.12 -28.57 -13.14
N PRO A 425 7.65 -28.60 -11.87
CA PRO A 425 7.83 -27.49 -10.94
C PRO A 425 9.27 -26.98 -11.03
N LEU A 426 9.48 -25.67 -11.19
CA LEU A 426 10.80 -25.06 -11.45
C LEU A 426 11.92 -25.71 -10.64
N MET A 427 11.64 -25.94 -9.35
CA MET A 427 12.45 -26.73 -8.44
C MET A 427 12.86 -28.10 -9.01
N ASN A 428 11.92 -29.00 -9.31
CA ASN A 428 12.19 -30.35 -9.82
C ASN A 428 13.05 -30.36 -11.10
N TRP A 429 12.91 -29.35 -11.97
CA TRP A 429 13.77 -29.22 -13.15
C TRP A 429 15.21 -28.84 -12.77
N VAL A 430 15.39 -27.83 -11.92
CA VAL A 430 16.71 -27.45 -11.42
C VAL A 430 17.36 -28.60 -10.62
N TRP A 431 16.56 -29.35 -9.87
CA TRP A 431 17.00 -30.56 -9.16
C TRP A 431 17.50 -31.65 -10.11
N GLY A 432 16.78 -31.90 -11.21
CA GLY A 432 17.24 -32.82 -12.25
C GLY A 432 18.61 -32.42 -12.81
N LEU A 433 18.79 -31.13 -13.12
CA LEU A 433 20.09 -30.59 -13.56
C LEU A 433 21.18 -30.71 -12.49
N TYR A 434 20.83 -30.57 -11.21
CA TYR A 434 21.76 -30.78 -10.10
C TYR A 434 22.23 -32.24 -10.04
N VAL A 435 21.28 -33.19 -10.08
CA VAL A 435 21.55 -34.64 -10.03
C VAL A 435 22.37 -35.10 -11.25
N GLU A 436 22.11 -34.53 -12.43
CA GLU A 436 22.86 -34.78 -13.66
C GLU A 436 24.25 -34.12 -13.68
N GLY A 437 24.59 -33.30 -12.67
CA GLY A 437 25.86 -32.56 -12.62
C GLY A 437 25.93 -31.37 -13.60
N ASN A 438 24.80 -30.95 -14.15
CA ASN A 438 24.67 -29.90 -15.17
C ASN A 438 23.94 -28.65 -14.65
N LEU A 439 24.14 -28.30 -13.37
CA LEU A 439 23.41 -27.23 -12.70
C LEU A 439 23.50 -25.87 -13.42
N MET A 440 24.65 -25.54 -14.02
CA MET A 440 24.85 -24.24 -14.67
C MET A 440 23.96 -24.02 -15.89
N SER A 441 23.43 -25.07 -16.50
CA SER A 441 22.43 -24.97 -17.57
C SER A 441 21.09 -24.40 -17.09
N ALA A 442 20.88 -24.28 -15.78
CA ALA A 442 19.70 -23.66 -15.21
C ALA A 442 19.73 -22.12 -15.29
N ALA A 443 20.91 -21.50 -15.41
CA ALA A 443 21.06 -20.05 -15.35
C ALA A 443 20.29 -19.32 -16.46
N ASP A 444 19.80 -18.11 -16.18
CA ASP A 444 19.03 -17.30 -17.13
C ASP A 444 19.79 -17.09 -18.44
N GLU A 445 19.24 -17.65 -19.52
CA GLU A 445 19.79 -17.58 -20.87
C GLU A 445 19.95 -16.13 -21.35
N ARG A 446 19.11 -15.19 -20.87
CA ARG A 446 19.18 -13.76 -21.22
C ARG A 446 20.42 -13.07 -20.66
N LEU A 447 21.05 -13.63 -19.63
CA LEU A 447 22.31 -13.12 -19.11
C LEU A 447 23.47 -13.45 -20.05
N ASN A 448 23.29 -14.35 -21.03
CA ASN A 448 24.30 -14.68 -22.05
C ASN A 448 25.70 -14.98 -21.45
N LEU A 449 25.73 -15.67 -20.30
CA LEU A 449 26.93 -15.99 -19.51
C LEU A 449 27.68 -14.77 -18.93
N GLU A 450 27.08 -13.58 -18.92
CA GLU A 450 27.59 -12.36 -18.27
C GLU A 450 27.26 -12.33 -16.77
N PHE A 451 27.71 -13.34 -16.02
CA PHE A 451 27.57 -13.40 -14.56
C PHE A 451 28.76 -14.12 -13.93
N ASP A 452 28.99 -13.89 -12.64
CA ASP A 452 29.98 -14.67 -11.89
C ASP A 452 29.47 -16.11 -11.68
N VAL A 453 30.26 -17.08 -12.13
CA VAL A 453 29.88 -18.50 -12.10
C VAL A 453 29.72 -19.01 -10.67
N ASN A 454 30.53 -18.51 -9.72
CA ASN A 454 30.46 -18.94 -8.32
C ASN A 454 29.26 -18.33 -7.62
N GLU A 455 28.93 -17.06 -7.90
CA GLU A 455 27.72 -16.42 -7.37
C GLU A 455 26.46 -17.10 -7.90
N MET A 456 26.39 -17.39 -9.21
CA MET A 456 25.26 -18.09 -9.82
C MET A 456 25.11 -19.52 -9.28
N LYS A 457 26.23 -20.26 -9.18
CA LYS A 457 26.23 -21.60 -8.59
C LYS A 457 25.80 -21.56 -7.11
N SER A 458 26.25 -20.55 -6.36
CA SER A 458 25.87 -20.35 -4.96
C SER A 458 24.36 -20.11 -4.84
N LEU A 459 23.80 -19.22 -5.66
CA LEU A 459 22.38 -18.90 -5.66
C LEU A 459 21.51 -20.12 -6.02
N LEU A 460 21.91 -20.91 -7.03
CA LEU A 460 21.20 -22.12 -7.44
C LEU A 460 21.23 -23.20 -6.34
N ILE A 461 22.39 -23.46 -5.73
CA ILE A 461 22.49 -24.46 -4.65
C ILE A 461 21.75 -24.01 -3.40
N VAL A 462 21.85 -22.73 -3.02
CA VAL A 462 21.05 -22.16 -1.93
C VAL A 462 19.56 -22.29 -2.21
N GLY A 463 19.12 -21.98 -3.43
CA GLY A 463 17.73 -22.12 -3.84
C GLY A 463 17.21 -23.55 -3.64
N LEU A 464 17.97 -24.54 -4.11
CA LEU A 464 17.67 -25.96 -3.89
C LEU A 464 17.68 -26.31 -2.39
N TRP A 465 18.72 -25.95 -1.65
CA TRP A 465 18.87 -26.24 -0.21
C TRP A 465 17.69 -25.76 0.62
N CYS A 466 17.20 -24.56 0.31
CA CYS A 466 16.03 -23.96 0.94
C CYS A 466 14.73 -24.73 0.69
N THR A 467 14.65 -25.50 -0.40
CA THR A 467 13.44 -26.25 -0.80
C THR A 467 13.38 -27.68 -0.26
N HIS A 468 14.25 -28.05 0.69
CA HIS A 468 14.30 -29.39 1.29
C HIS A 468 12.90 -29.93 1.66
N SER A 469 12.61 -31.19 1.30
CA SER A 469 11.30 -31.80 1.53
C SER A 469 11.00 -31.98 3.03
N ASN A 470 12.03 -32.27 3.83
CA ASN A 470 11.98 -32.17 5.29
C ASN A 470 12.19 -30.71 5.74
N ASP A 471 11.17 -30.10 6.35
CA ASP A 471 11.19 -28.69 6.79
C ASP A 471 12.29 -28.40 7.83
N LYS A 472 12.59 -29.38 8.68
CA LYS A 472 13.62 -29.27 9.73
C LYS A 472 15.05 -29.27 9.20
N GLU A 473 15.26 -29.78 7.99
CA GLU A 473 16.58 -29.88 7.35
C GLU A 473 16.86 -28.68 6.43
N ARG A 474 15.90 -27.77 6.28
CA ARG A 474 16.10 -26.49 5.58
C ARG A 474 17.07 -25.60 6.37
N PRO A 475 17.93 -24.84 5.67
CA PRO A 475 18.88 -23.95 6.31
C PRO A 475 18.19 -22.85 7.12
N LYS A 476 18.88 -22.36 8.15
CA LYS A 476 18.49 -21.12 8.80
C LYS A 476 18.93 -19.93 7.95
N ALA A 477 18.20 -18.81 8.07
CA ALA A 477 18.47 -17.62 7.26
C ALA A 477 19.91 -17.10 7.39
N TYR A 478 20.52 -17.23 8.57
CA TYR A 478 21.91 -16.82 8.76
C TYR A 478 22.91 -17.71 8.00
N GLU A 479 22.60 -18.99 7.78
CA GLU A 479 23.45 -19.93 7.04
C GLU A 479 23.39 -19.60 5.54
N VAL A 480 22.19 -19.34 5.03
CA VAL A 480 21.97 -18.84 3.67
C VAL A 480 22.77 -17.57 3.42
N ILE A 481 22.69 -16.57 4.31
CA ILE A 481 23.42 -15.31 4.17
C ILE A 481 24.94 -15.55 4.15
N LYS A 482 25.47 -16.40 5.04
CA LYS A 482 26.90 -16.73 5.06
C LYS A 482 27.36 -17.41 3.78
N VAL A 483 26.57 -18.34 3.24
CA VAL A 483 26.90 -19.02 1.96
C VAL A 483 26.86 -18.04 0.78
N LEU A 484 25.83 -17.17 0.72
CA LEU A 484 25.71 -16.16 -0.34
C LEU A 484 26.81 -15.08 -0.27
N ASN A 485 27.29 -14.73 0.94
CA ASN A 485 28.44 -13.84 1.13
C ASN A 485 29.80 -14.53 0.91
N HIS A 486 29.82 -15.82 0.54
CA HIS A 486 31.03 -16.65 0.42
C HIS A 486 31.83 -16.78 1.73
N GLU A 487 31.17 -16.59 2.88
CA GLU A 487 31.73 -16.75 4.23
C GLU A 487 31.63 -18.19 4.75
N MET A 488 30.86 -19.04 4.07
CA MET A 488 30.66 -20.45 4.38
C MET A 488 30.80 -21.29 3.11
N VAL A 489 31.33 -22.51 3.26
CA VAL A 489 31.44 -23.48 2.16
C VAL A 489 30.05 -23.84 1.65
N LEU A 490 29.92 -23.93 0.33
CA LEU A 490 28.69 -24.31 -0.33
C LEU A 490 28.29 -25.74 0.07
N PRO A 491 27.03 -25.98 0.50
CA PRO A 491 26.62 -27.31 0.93
C PRO A 491 26.54 -28.28 -0.25
N GLU A 492 26.93 -29.53 -0.01
CA GLU A 492 26.59 -30.64 -0.91
C GLU A 492 25.20 -31.16 -0.53
N LEU A 493 24.30 -31.23 -1.50
CA LEU A 493 22.92 -31.64 -1.27
C LEU A 493 22.80 -33.16 -1.47
N PRO A 494 22.23 -33.90 -0.50
CA PRO A 494 22.02 -35.34 -0.65
C PRO A 494 21.16 -35.68 -1.86
N LEU A 495 21.53 -36.67 -2.66
CA LEU A 495 20.77 -37.03 -3.88
C LEU A 495 19.34 -37.53 -3.59
N ASP A 496 19.09 -37.98 -2.37
CA ASP A 496 17.79 -38.46 -1.87
C ASP A 496 16.98 -37.37 -1.14
N MET A 497 17.46 -36.12 -1.13
CA MET A 497 16.85 -34.95 -0.48
C MET A 497 15.35 -34.76 -0.82
N HIS A 498 14.92 -35.21 -2.00
CA HIS A 498 13.53 -35.13 -2.45
C HIS A 498 12.81 -36.49 -2.59
N ASP A 499 13.50 -37.61 -2.34
CA ASP A 499 12.93 -38.96 -2.46
C ASP A 499 11.87 -39.26 -1.39
N HIS A 500 11.96 -38.57 -0.26
CA HIS A 500 11.09 -38.73 0.90
C HIS A 500 10.03 -37.64 1.01
N ALA A 501 9.78 -36.90 -0.08
CA ALA A 501 8.65 -35.98 -0.10
C ALA A 501 7.41 -36.77 0.34
N PRO A 502 6.69 -36.34 1.41
CA PRO A 502 5.44 -36.99 1.73
C PRO A 502 4.61 -37.03 0.46
N PRO A 503 3.94 -38.16 0.12
CA PRO A 503 2.98 -38.13 -0.97
C PRO A 503 2.13 -36.90 -0.71
N ILE A 504 1.94 -36.03 -1.71
CA ILE A 504 1.02 -34.89 -1.59
C ILE A 504 -0.28 -35.53 -1.13
N SER A 505 -0.53 -35.47 0.17
CA SER A 505 -1.64 -36.18 0.77
C SER A 505 -2.88 -35.52 0.19
N ASP A 506 -3.91 -36.31 -0.06
CA ASP A 506 -5.21 -35.86 -0.55
C ASP A 506 -5.93 -34.99 0.51
N VAL A 507 -5.28 -33.91 0.95
CA VAL A 507 -5.80 -32.90 1.87
C VAL A 507 -5.76 -31.58 1.11
N PHE A 508 -6.91 -31.33 0.52
CA PHE A 508 -7.17 -30.42 -0.57
C PHE A 508 -7.22 -28.95 -0.11
N THR A 509 -6.48 -28.07 -0.77
CA THR A 509 -6.93 -26.68 -0.88
C THR A 509 -8.04 -26.65 -1.94
N SER A 510 -9.30 -26.71 -1.49
CA SER A 510 -10.47 -26.47 -2.35
C SER A 510 -10.44 -25.00 -2.80
N LEU A 511 -9.78 -24.71 -3.92
CA LEU A 511 -9.96 -23.44 -4.61
C LEU A 511 -11.33 -23.48 -5.30
N ARG A 512 -12.33 -22.91 -4.63
CA ARG A 512 -13.69 -22.78 -5.18
C ARG A 512 -13.66 -21.67 -6.24
N VAL A 513 -13.31 -22.01 -7.47
CA VAL A 513 -13.33 -21.09 -8.60
C VAL A 513 -14.78 -20.96 -9.08
N LYS A 514 -15.40 -19.79 -8.91
CA LYS A 514 -16.68 -19.54 -9.58
C LYS A 514 -16.43 -19.27 -11.07
N SER A 515 -16.42 -20.33 -11.86
CA SER A 515 -16.60 -20.25 -13.31
C SER A 515 -18.02 -19.75 -13.59
N PHE A 516 -18.17 -18.48 -13.94
CA PHE A 516 -19.38 -17.97 -14.58
C PHE A 516 -19.31 -18.36 -16.07
N ARG A 517 -19.98 -19.47 -16.43
CA ARG A 517 -20.16 -19.86 -17.83
C ARG A 517 -21.22 -19.00 -18.51
N GLY A 518 -20.90 -18.57 -19.72
CA GLY A 518 -21.66 -17.69 -20.60
C GLY A 518 -20.77 -16.48 -20.86
N TRP A 519 -20.05 -16.40 -21.96
CA TRP A 519 -20.61 -16.27 -23.31
C TRP A 519 -19.91 -17.18 -24.33
N LYS A 520 -20.72 -17.78 -25.22
CA LYS A 520 -20.32 -18.12 -26.59
C LYS A 520 -20.72 -16.96 -27.48
#